data_AF-G2X3K2-F1
#
_entry.id   AF-G2X3K2-F1
#
_cell.length_a   1.000
_cell.length_b   1.000
_cell.length_c   1.000
_cell.angle_alpha   90.00
_cell.angle_beta   90.00
_cell.angle_gamma   90.00
#
_symmetry.space_group_name_H-M   'P 1'
#
loop_
_entity.id
_entity.type
_entity.pdbx_description
1 polymer ?
#
loop_
_entity_poly.entity_id
_entity_poly.type
_entity_poly.pdbx_seq_one_letter_code
_entity_poly.pdbx_strand_id
1 'polypeptide(L)'
;MYDLIMPHLYELGLSTLCSQWRETLLRHRDVPRPITASQPFLRFFMNYYPNKALCLEEQVVVGLVPSVSHQSKHESSLWEALSADHEQGKGGKGLRFNDAIGARWFASSWVPLDFAVHAVHGLGVRVLGPMSLQSIALREKTAASILSRLRQLQNLNLSIGHSTYALAVRSFAERGDDDMLSMLLESDIHPEVFDDLETQQRIRCAARNDGDWQTYNLLLAIQPAVARDSIETTSNHLLQEHLKQQHNQRAIALLDDMRAMDVSVTHATMQVVHEHLVRGLPRHRSSLPGSGRQISEILAIATRLATRRKFLSSAFWEKALFRLGETGRLDDLERLASGIVRHYQLHASDTKGLISIHRSDSPMTAPDDASLDIPADLPLAHDWHPIRRIFVNRVLQAAIIRWGFRNGLNKPQGSLQSHNTEVTVSKFWIARGVRLLRVLRDQGIPIEAALVRAEVLHCIARYCIRSHNDAGTDGAEETDLATIRKLFNQAYGGPLLPEPLELRDLVNQAERQLPDNTKTFKSIPGWDRKRRAKPFIM
;
A
#
# COMPACT_ATOMS: atom_id res chain seq x y z
N MET A 1 -28.77 -11.07 -9.87
CA MET A 1 -28.79 -9.94 -8.91
C MET A 1 -27.43 -9.83 -8.20
N TYR A 2 -26.76 -10.96 -8.00
CA TYR A 2 -25.36 -11.10 -7.59
C TYR A 2 -24.41 -10.08 -8.24
N ASP A 3 -24.42 -10.01 -9.57
CA ASP A 3 -23.49 -9.18 -10.36
C ASP A 3 -23.69 -7.66 -10.22
N LEU A 4 -24.81 -7.22 -9.64
CA LEU A 4 -25.10 -5.81 -9.38
C LEU A 4 -24.79 -5.43 -7.93
N ILE A 5 -25.23 -6.26 -6.98
CA ILE A 5 -25.12 -5.97 -5.55
C ILE A 5 -23.68 -6.16 -5.07
N MET A 6 -23.02 -7.24 -5.49
CA MET A 6 -21.71 -7.61 -4.95
C MET A 6 -20.60 -6.62 -5.29
N PRO A 7 -20.45 -6.14 -6.54
CA PRO A 7 -19.44 -5.14 -6.87
C PRO A 7 -19.70 -3.81 -6.15
N HIS A 8 -20.97 -3.38 -6.07
CA HIS A 8 -21.33 -2.12 -5.43
C HIS A 8 -21.02 -2.12 -3.93
N LEU A 9 -21.38 -3.18 -3.22
CA LEU A 9 -21.07 -3.31 -1.78
C LEU A 9 -19.56 -3.44 -1.53
N TYR A 10 -18.83 -4.09 -2.44
CA TYR A 10 -17.38 -4.23 -2.32
C TYR A 10 -16.65 -2.91 -2.60
N GLU A 11 -17.08 -2.14 -3.60
CA GLU A 11 -16.58 -0.80 -3.86
C GLU A 11 -16.79 0.12 -2.67
N LEU A 12 -17.90 -0.05 -1.94
CA LEU A 12 -18.22 0.63 -0.67
C LEU A 12 -17.42 0.12 0.54
N GLY A 13 -16.59 -0.91 0.38
CA GLY A 13 -15.76 -1.45 1.45
C GLY A 13 -16.46 -2.28 2.49
N LEU A 14 -17.65 -2.81 2.19
CA LEU A 14 -18.52 -3.51 3.14
C LEU A 14 -18.39 -5.04 2.98
N SER A 15 -17.21 -5.59 3.23
CA SER A 15 -16.90 -7.01 3.05
C SER A 15 -17.75 -7.96 3.90
N THR A 16 -18.15 -7.52 5.09
CA THR A 16 -19.03 -8.28 5.99
C THR A 16 -20.42 -8.45 5.41
N LEU A 17 -21.00 -7.36 4.87
CA LEU A 17 -22.28 -7.39 4.17
C LEU A 17 -22.18 -8.15 2.85
N CYS A 18 -21.09 -8.00 2.09
CA CYS A 18 -20.86 -8.82 0.90
C CYS A 18 -20.90 -10.31 1.24
N SER A 19 -20.28 -10.72 2.35
CA SER A 19 -20.29 -12.12 2.77
C SER A 19 -21.71 -12.63 3.09
N GLN A 20 -22.53 -11.82 3.78
CA GLN A 20 -23.91 -12.16 4.12
C GLN A 20 -24.81 -12.23 2.87
N TRP A 21 -24.66 -11.26 1.96
CA TRP A 21 -25.40 -11.23 0.70
C TRP A 21 -25.00 -12.38 -0.21
N ARG A 22 -23.70 -12.71 -0.31
CA ARG A 22 -23.24 -13.91 -1.02
C ARG A 22 -23.92 -15.17 -0.52
N GLU A 23 -23.93 -15.41 0.80
CA GLU A 23 -24.61 -16.59 1.36
C GLU A 23 -26.11 -16.62 1.02
N THR A 24 -26.76 -15.45 1.05
CA THR A 24 -28.19 -15.34 0.73
C THR A 24 -28.46 -15.60 -0.75
N LEU A 25 -27.68 -15.00 -1.65
CA LEU A 25 -27.83 -15.14 -3.10
C LEU A 25 -27.55 -16.58 -3.55
N LEU A 26 -26.52 -17.22 -2.99
CA LEU A 26 -26.22 -18.62 -3.26
C LEU A 26 -27.35 -19.55 -2.81
N ARG A 27 -28.01 -19.29 -1.66
CA ARG A 27 -29.21 -20.05 -1.24
C ARG A 27 -30.36 -19.92 -2.25
N HIS A 28 -30.48 -18.78 -2.92
CA HIS A 28 -31.48 -18.54 -3.96
C HIS A 28 -31.03 -18.94 -5.37
N ARG A 29 -29.88 -19.64 -5.51
CA ARG A 29 -29.29 -20.06 -6.79
C ARG A 29 -28.98 -18.90 -7.75
N ASP A 30 -28.77 -17.70 -7.21
CA ASP A 30 -28.27 -16.56 -7.99
C ASP A 30 -26.74 -16.55 -7.92
N VAL A 31 -26.11 -16.99 -9.00
CA VAL A 31 -24.66 -17.22 -9.13
C VAL A 31 -24.03 -16.20 -10.07
N PRO A 32 -22.71 -15.90 -9.94
CA PRO A 32 -22.07 -14.91 -10.80
C PRO A 32 -21.92 -15.38 -12.24
N ARG A 33 -21.97 -14.44 -13.18
CA ARG A 33 -21.67 -14.72 -14.60
C ARG A 33 -20.15 -14.75 -14.85
N PRO A 34 -19.66 -15.50 -15.85
CA PRO A 34 -18.23 -15.73 -16.07
C PRO A 34 -17.38 -14.49 -16.38
N ILE A 35 -17.99 -13.38 -16.83
CA ILE A 35 -17.32 -12.11 -17.16
C ILE A 35 -17.97 -10.99 -16.35
N THR A 36 -17.68 -10.92 -15.05
CA THR A 36 -18.38 -9.99 -14.14
C THR A 36 -17.42 -9.12 -13.35
N ALA A 37 -17.86 -7.88 -13.09
CA ALA A 37 -17.31 -6.92 -12.12
C ALA A 37 -17.19 -7.44 -10.66
N SER A 38 -17.68 -8.65 -10.33
CA SER A 38 -17.59 -9.26 -9.00
C SER A 38 -16.26 -9.98 -8.74
N GLN A 39 -15.40 -10.11 -9.77
CA GLN A 39 -14.08 -10.73 -9.66
C GLN A 39 -13.18 -10.14 -8.55
N PRO A 40 -13.10 -8.81 -8.32
CA PRO A 40 -12.26 -8.25 -7.25
C PRO A 40 -12.67 -8.74 -5.86
N PHE A 41 -13.97 -8.77 -5.58
CA PHE A 41 -14.50 -9.30 -4.32
C PHE A 41 -14.18 -10.80 -4.15
N LEU A 42 -14.41 -11.61 -5.19
CA LEU A 42 -14.16 -13.05 -5.12
C LEU A 42 -12.67 -13.38 -4.91
N ARG A 43 -11.78 -12.62 -5.56
CA ARG A 43 -10.33 -12.69 -5.32
C ARG A 43 -9.97 -12.31 -3.89
N PHE A 44 -10.53 -11.21 -3.36
CA PHE A 44 -10.34 -10.86 -1.96
C PHE A 44 -10.84 -11.97 -1.02
N PHE A 45 -12.06 -12.45 -1.25
CA PHE A 45 -12.70 -13.44 -0.39
C PHE A 45 -11.91 -14.75 -0.31
N MET A 46 -11.47 -15.28 -1.46
CA MET A 46 -10.65 -16.49 -1.53
C MET A 46 -9.35 -16.38 -0.72
N ASN A 47 -8.66 -15.24 -0.85
CA ASN A 47 -7.32 -15.10 -0.31
C ASN A 47 -7.31 -14.70 1.18
N TYR A 48 -8.33 -13.96 1.63
CA TYR A 48 -8.44 -13.54 3.03
C TYR A 48 -9.23 -14.53 3.88
N TYR A 49 -10.13 -15.32 3.28
CA TYR A 49 -10.95 -16.33 3.97
C TYR A 49 -10.80 -17.73 3.32
N PRO A 50 -9.60 -18.35 3.37
CA PRO A 50 -9.34 -19.64 2.72
C PRO A 50 -10.20 -20.79 3.27
N ASN A 51 -10.69 -20.66 4.50
CA ASN A 51 -11.55 -21.66 5.13
C ASN A 51 -13.00 -21.66 4.61
N LYS A 52 -13.39 -20.66 3.80
CA LYS A 52 -14.73 -20.57 3.21
C LYS A 52 -14.65 -20.90 1.72
N ALA A 53 -15.24 -22.04 1.33
CA ALA A 53 -15.18 -22.52 -0.05
C ALA A 53 -15.94 -21.62 -1.04
N LEU A 54 -15.42 -21.54 -2.27
CA LEU A 54 -16.08 -20.95 -3.44
C LEU A 54 -16.91 -22.01 -4.19
N CYS A 55 -18.07 -21.62 -4.73
CA CYS A 55 -18.86 -22.46 -5.64
C CYS A 55 -18.13 -22.62 -6.99
N LEU A 56 -18.49 -23.64 -7.78
CA LEU A 56 -17.84 -23.93 -9.07
C LEU A 56 -17.93 -22.73 -10.03
N GLU A 57 -19.08 -22.06 -10.05
CA GLU A 57 -19.33 -20.87 -10.86
C GLU A 57 -18.46 -19.67 -10.41
N GLU A 58 -18.24 -19.52 -9.11
CA GLU A 58 -17.33 -18.50 -8.55
C GLU A 58 -15.87 -18.82 -8.87
N GLN A 59 -15.49 -20.10 -8.88
CA GLN A 59 -14.14 -20.55 -9.25
C GLN A 59 -13.83 -20.29 -10.73
N VAL A 60 -14.82 -20.41 -11.62
CA VAL A 60 -14.70 -20.05 -13.04
C VAL A 60 -14.43 -18.55 -13.21
N VAL A 61 -15.13 -17.69 -12.47
CA VAL A 61 -14.95 -16.22 -12.52
C VAL A 61 -13.57 -15.77 -12.03
N VAL A 62 -13.03 -16.46 -11.01
CA VAL A 62 -11.68 -16.19 -10.49
C VAL A 62 -10.59 -16.76 -11.42
N GLY A 63 -10.96 -17.65 -12.35
CA GLY A 63 -10.03 -18.29 -13.30
C GLY A 63 -9.29 -19.50 -12.71
N LEU A 64 -9.82 -20.11 -11.64
CA LEU A 64 -9.26 -21.33 -11.02
C LEU A 64 -9.63 -22.59 -11.81
N VAL A 65 -10.74 -22.54 -12.56
CA VAL A 65 -11.22 -23.63 -13.42
C VAL A 65 -11.42 -23.06 -14.83
N PRO A 66 -10.84 -23.66 -15.89
CA PRO A 66 -11.14 -23.27 -17.27
C PRO A 66 -12.65 -23.41 -17.52
N SER A 67 -13.30 -22.41 -18.07
CA SER A 67 -14.74 -22.47 -18.38
C SER A 67 -15.02 -23.58 -19.40
N VAL A 68 -15.45 -24.75 -18.93
CA VAL A 68 -15.94 -25.84 -19.81
C VAL A 68 -17.39 -25.57 -20.14
N SER A 69 -17.67 -24.59 -21.01
CA SER A 69 -18.90 -24.54 -21.83
C SER A 69 -18.93 -23.28 -22.71
N HIS A 70 -19.10 -23.52 -24.01
CA HIS A 70 -19.36 -22.56 -25.09
C HIS A 70 -18.18 -21.75 -25.65
N GLN A 71 -17.03 -22.38 -25.90
CA GLN A 71 -16.28 -22.07 -27.13
C GLN A 71 -16.88 -22.91 -28.25
N SER A 72 -17.78 -22.30 -29.02
CA SER A 72 -18.28 -22.93 -30.24
C SER A 72 -17.10 -23.19 -31.18
N LYS A 73 -17.10 -24.34 -31.87
CA LYS A 73 -16.17 -24.67 -32.97
C LYS A 73 -16.11 -23.61 -34.08
N HIS A 74 -16.97 -22.60 -34.01
CA HIS A 74 -17.06 -21.47 -34.91
C HIS A 74 -15.96 -20.41 -34.68
N GLU A 75 -15.41 -20.28 -33.46
CA GLU A 75 -14.31 -19.35 -33.17
C GLU A 75 -13.01 -19.84 -33.78
N SER A 76 -12.69 -21.13 -33.64
CA SER A 76 -11.49 -21.74 -34.24
C SER A 76 -11.47 -21.62 -35.77
N SER A 77 -12.61 -21.79 -36.44
CA SER A 77 -12.69 -21.61 -37.91
C SER A 77 -12.62 -20.16 -38.36
N LEU A 78 -13.05 -19.19 -37.53
CA LEU A 78 -12.88 -17.76 -37.82
C LEU A 78 -11.41 -17.34 -37.63
N TRP A 79 -10.72 -17.84 -36.60
CA TRP A 79 -9.30 -17.57 -36.38
C TRP A 79 -8.40 -18.17 -37.46
N GLU A 80 -8.69 -19.38 -37.95
CA GLU A 80 -7.98 -19.98 -39.10
C GLU A 80 -8.25 -19.21 -40.40
N ALA A 81 -9.49 -18.79 -40.66
CA ALA A 81 -9.83 -17.98 -41.82
C ALA A 81 -9.18 -16.58 -41.78
N LEU A 82 -9.09 -15.96 -40.60
CA LEU A 82 -8.49 -14.62 -40.42
C LEU A 82 -6.95 -14.65 -40.41
N SER A 83 -6.35 -15.80 -40.08
CA SER A 83 -4.89 -16.00 -40.12
C SER A 83 -4.40 -16.37 -41.53
N ALA A 84 -5.24 -17.02 -42.33
CA ALA A 84 -4.92 -17.45 -43.70
C ALA A 84 -4.72 -16.28 -44.69
N ASP A 85 -5.37 -15.14 -44.46
CA ASP A 85 -5.25 -13.94 -45.31
C ASP A 85 -3.97 -13.10 -45.04
N HIS A 86 -3.05 -13.56 -44.18
CA HIS A 86 -1.88 -12.76 -43.76
C HIS A 86 -0.50 -13.44 -43.92
N GLU A 87 -0.41 -14.63 -44.51
CA GLU A 87 0.87 -15.32 -44.76
C GLU A 87 1.51 -15.01 -46.13
N GLN A 88 1.48 -13.76 -46.58
CA GLN A 88 2.36 -13.29 -47.67
C GLN A 88 3.19 -12.08 -47.22
N GLY A 89 4.14 -12.33 -46.32
CA GLY A 89 5.11 -11.32 -45.86
C GLY A 89 6.16 -11.89 -44.90
N LYS A 90 7.25 -12.42 -45.47
CA LYS A 90 8.44 -13.02 -44.82
C LYS A 90 8.82 -12.51 -43.41
N GLY A 91 8.78 -13.41 -42.43
CA GLY A 91 9.96 -13.85 -41.66
C GLY A 91 10.48 -13.00 -40.48
N GLY A 92 10.20 -13.48 -39.26
CA GLY A 92 11.17 -13.52 -38.15
C GLY A 92 11.15 -12.38 -37.11
N LYS A 93 10.81 -12.74 -35.86
CA LYS A 93 10.86 -12.00 -34.58
C LYS A 93 9.71 -11.01 -34.32
N GLY A 94 8.78 -11.46 -33.45
CA GLY A 94 7.80 -10.65 -32.72
C GLY A 94 7.06 -9.60 -33.56
N LEU A 95 5.91 -9.97 -34.12
CA LEU A 95 5.07 -9.06 -34.91
C LEU A 95 4.85 -7.75 -34.14
N ARG A 96 5.47 -6.66 -34.60
CA ARG A 96 5.15 -5.31 -34.16
C ARG A 96 3.73 -5.02 -34.63
N PHE A 97 2.81 -4.94 -33.68
CA PHE A 97 1.43 -4.53 -33.96
C PHE A 97 1.43 -3.17 -34.68
N ASN A 98 0.82 -3.13 -35.86
CA ASN A 98 0.60 -1.88 -36.58
C ASN A 98 -0.71 -1.27 -36.06
N ASP A 99 -0.63 -0.10 -35.44
CA ASP A 99 -1.78 0.58 -34.84
C ASP A 99 -2.91 0.86 -35.85
N ALA A 100 -2.58 1.03 -37.13
CA ALA A 100 -3.56 1.19 -38.20
C ALA A 100 -4.45 -0.05 -38.38
N ILE A 101 -3.96 -1.26 -38.07
CA ILE A 101 -4.75 -2.49 -38.14
C ILE A 101 -5.73 -2.54 -36.96
N GLY A 102 -5.27 -2.21 -35.76
CA GLY A 102 -6.12 -2.06 -34.57
C GLY A 102 -7.23 -1.04 -34.79
N ALA A 103 -6.88 0.13 -35.30
CA ALA A 103 -7.83 1.20 -35.59
C ALA A 103 -8.95 0.76 -36.54
N ARG A 104 -8.63 -0.03 -37.57
CA ARG A 104 -9.64 -0.56 -38.51
C ARG A 104 -10.59 -1.55 -37.83
N TRP A 105 -10.09 -2.38 -36.93
CA TRP A 105 -10.93 -3.31 -36.18
C TRP A 105 -11.85 -2.59 -35.20
N PHE A 106 -11.32 -1.60 -34.48
CA PHE A 106 -12.11 -0.79 -33.57
C PHE A 106 -13.12 0.09 -34.30
N ALA A 107 -12.80 0.60 -35.50
CA ALA A 107 -13.72 1.40 -36.32
C ALA A 107 -14.87 0.58 -36.95
N SER A 108 -14.73 -0.75 -37.05
CA SER A 108 -15.69 -1.59 -37.74
C SER A 108 -16.97 -1.83 -36.92
N SER A 109 -18.11 -1.30 -37.39
CA SER A 109 -19.41 -1.31 -36.68
C SER A 109 -20.01 -2.70 -36.46
N TRP A 110 -19.62 -3.70 -37.26
CA TRP A 110 -20.09 -5.09 -37.18
C TRP A 110 -19.44 -5.93 -36.06
N VAL A 111 -18.33 -5.46 -35.46
CA VAL A 111 -17.65 -6.16 -34.37
C VAL A 111 -17.94 -5.45 -33.04
N PRO A 112 -18.47 -6.16 -32.02
CA PRO A 112 -18.59 -5.61 -30.67
C PRO A 112 -17.23 -5.17 -30.14
N LEU A 113 -17.18 -4.00 -29.50
CA LEU A 113 -15.91 -3.43 -29.03
C LEU A 113 -15.18 -4.38 -28.07
N ASP A 114 -15.91 -5.08 -27.20
CA ASP A 114 -15.34 -6.07 -26.27
C ASP A 114 -14.68 -7.25 -27.00
N PHE A 115 -15.26 -7.69 -28.13
CA PHE A 115 -14.66 -8.74 -28.96
C PHE A 115 -13.35 -8.27 -29.60
N ALA A 116 -13.33 -7.03 -30.13
CA ALA A 116 -12.12 -6.44 -30.70
C ALA A 116 -11.01 -6.27 -29.64
N VAL A 117 -11.36 -5.84 -28.43
CA VAL A 117 -10.42 -5.72 -27.30
C VAL A 117 -9.81 -7.07 -26.93
N HIS A 118 -10.63 -8.12 -26.82
CA HIS A 118 -10.14 -9.48 -26.54
C HIS A 118 -9.29 -10.04 -27.67
N ALA A 119 -9.63 -9.77 -28.93
CA ALA A 119 -8.86 -10.18 -30.10
C ALA A 119 -7.47 -9.53 -30.12
N VAL A 120 -7.39 -8.23 -29.87
CA VAL A 120 -6.12 -7.48 -29.81
C VAL A 120 -5.25 -7.95 -28.63
N HIS A 121 -5.85 -8.22 -27.46
CA HIS A 121 -5.14 -8.82 -26.33
C HIS A 121 -4.63 -10.24 -26.63
N GLY A 122 -5.44 -11.07 -27.30
CA GLY A 122 -5.08 -12.45 -27.69
C GLY A 122 -3.90 -12.51 -28.66
N LEU A 123 -3.69 -11.47 -29.46
CA LEU A 123 -2.53 -11.31 -30.36
C LEU A 123 -1.26 -10.81 -29.65
N GLY A 124 -1.29 -10.66 -28.32
CA GLY A 124 -0.14 -10.26 -27.51
C GLY A 124 0.18 -8.77 -27.51
N VAL A 125 -0.74 -7.94 -28.00
CA VAL A 125 -0.61 -6.47 -27.96
C VAL A 125 -0.78 -6.01 -26.53
N ARG A 126 0.15 -5.18 -26.04
CA ARG A 126 0.12 -4.62 -24.68
C ARG A 126 -0.09 -3.11 -24.64
N VAL A 127 0.17 -2.43 -25.76
CA VAL A 127 0.06 -0.97 -25.90
C VAL A 127 -0.77 -0.65 -27.13
N LEU A 128 -1.86 0.10 -26.96
CA LEU A 128 -2.66 0.65 -28.04
C LEU A 128 -2.06 1.99 -28.48
N GLY A 129 -1.95 2.19 -29.79
CA GLY A 129 -1.51 3.47 -30.35
C GLY A 129 -2.67 4.47 -30.49
N PRO A 130 -2.35 5.68 -30.97
CA PRO A 130 -3.27 6.81 -30.99
C PRO A 130 -4.47 6.63 -31.94
N MET A 131 -4.31 5.90 -33.06
CA MET A 131 -5.40 5.66 -34.03
C MET A 131 -6.38 4.61 -33.51
N SER A 132 -5.87 3.55 -32.86
CA SER A 132 -6.74 2.59 -32.16
C SER A 132 -7.51 3.29 -31.05
N LEU A 133 -6.88 4.21 -30.31
CA LEU A 133 -7.56 5.00 -29.30
C LEU A 133 -8.63 5.92 -29.88
N GLN A 134 -8.35 6.62 -30.99
CA GLN A 134 -9.32 7.49 -31.66
C GLN A 134 -10.55 6.72 -32.11
N SER A 135 -10.37 5.56 -32.73
CA SER A 135 -11.50 4.72 -33.20
C SER A 135 -12.33 4.13 -32.05
N ILE A 136 -11.71 3.80 -30.91
CA ILE A 136 -12.43 3.44 -29.68
C ILE A 136 -13.22 4.65 -29.16
N ALA A 137 -12.58 5.82 -29.08
CA ALA A 137 -13.18 7.02 -28.53
C ALA A 137 -14.33 7.57 -29.40
N LEU A 138 -14.24 7.48 -30.73
CA LEU A 138 -15.32 7.86 -31.66
C LEU A 138 -16.59 6.99 -31.51
N ARG A 139 -16.46 5.77 -30.97
CA ARG A 139 -17.62 4.90 -30.68
C ARG A 139 -18.27 5.21 -29.33
N GLU A 140 -17.58 5.93 -28.47
CA GLU A 140 -18.00 6.29 -27.12
C GLU A 140 -18.45 7.76 -27.09
N LYS A 141 -19.75 8.00 -26.88
CA LYS A 141 -20.36 9.32 -27.11
C LYS A 141 -20.14 10.35 -25.99
N THR A 142 -19.54 9.95 -24.87
CA THR A 142 -19.42 10.80 -23.66
C THR A 142 -18.08 10.58 -22.95
N ALA A 143 -17.55 11.61 -22.31
CA ALA A 143 -16.33 11.56 -21.50
C ALA A 143 -16.40 10.47 -20.42
N ALA A 144 -17.55 10.29 -19.79
CA ALA A 144 -17.77 9.24 -18.79
C ALA A 144 -17.68 7.82 -19.37
N SER A 145 -18.18 7.61 -20.60
CA SER A 145 -18.12 6.31 -21.26
C SER A 145 -16.73 6.01 -21.83
N ILE A 146 -16.00 7.04 -22.27
CA ILE A 146 -14.57 6.92 -22.59
C ILE A 146 -13.77 6.54 -21.35
N LEU A 147 -13.93 7.24 -20.23
CA LEU A 147 -13.23 6.91 -18.98
C LEU A 147 -13.48 5.49 -18.49
N SER A 148 -14.73 5.01 -18.55
CA SER A 148 -15.05 3.63 -18.16
C SER A 148 -14.36 2.64 -19.09
N ARG A 149 -14.27 2.96 -20.39
CA ARG A 149 -13.57 2.15 -21.39
C ARG A 149 -12.05 2.15 -21.18
N LEU A 150 -11.44 3.28 -20.89
CA LEU A 150 -10.00 3.36 -20.57
C LEU A 150 -9.67 2.52 -19.33
N ARG A 151 -10.54 2.51 -18.31
CA ARG A 151 -10.39 1.64 -17.13
C ARG A 151 -10.52 0.16 -17.49
N GLN A 152 -11.47 -0.20 -18.36
CA GLN A 152 -11.61 -1.59 -18.83
C GLN A 152 -10.37 -2.07 -19.59
N LEU A 153 -9.80 -1.23 -20.46
CA LEU A 153 -8.55 -1.53 -21.17
C LEU A 153 -7.39 -1.74 -20.19
N GLN A 154 -7.27 -0.88 -19.18
CA GLN A 154 -6.26 -1.02 -18.12
C GLN A 154 -6.44 -2.33 -17.33
N ASN A 155 -7.68 -2.71 -16.99
CA ASN A 155 -7.97 -3.97 -16.29
C ASN A 155 -7.59 -5.21 -17.12
N LEU A 156 -7.57 -5.10 -18.44
CA LEU A 156 -7.16 -6.14 -19.38
C LEU A 156 -5.66 -6.07 -19.74
N ASN A 157 -4.86 -5.29 -19.00
CA ASN A 157 -3.44 -5.04 -19.25
C ASN A 157 -3.13 -4.44 -20.64
N LEU A 158 -4.09 -3.74 -21.24
CA LEU A 158 -3.90 -2.95 -22.44
C LEU A 158 -3.66 -1.49 -22.03
N SER A 159 -2.42 -1.03 -22.11
CA SER A 159 -2.10 0.36 -21.87
C SER A 159 -2.39 1.21 -23.11
N ILE A 160 -2.79 2.45 -22.89
CA ILE A 160 -2.87 3.46 -23.93
C ILE A 160 -1.48 4.11 -23.99
N GLY A 161 -0.88 4.20 -25.18
CA GLY A 161 0.44 4.81 -25.35
C GLY A 161 0.56 6.24 -24.77
N HIS A 162 1.79 6.75 -24.68
CA HIS A 162 2.11 8.08 -24.16
C HIS A 162 2.13 9.18 -25.24
N SER A 163 1.38 9.01 -26.33
CA SER A 163 1.28 10.08 -27.34
C SER A 163 0.53 11.28 -26.76
N THR A 164 0.88 12.47 -27.24
CA THR A 164 0.24 13.74 -26.91
C THR A 164 -1.26 13.68 -27.16
N TYR A 165 -1.67 13.00 -28.23
CA TYR A 165 -3.08 12.70 -28.51
C TYR A 165 -3.73 11.86 -27.41
N ALA A 166 -3.10 10.76 -26.99
CA ALA A 166 -3.62 9.91 -25.93
C ALA A 166 -3.70 10.62 -24.57
N LEU A 167 -2.71 11.46 -24.25
CA LEU A 167 -2.70 12.30 -23.06
C LEU A 167 -3.82 13.34 -23.09
N ALA A 168 -4.05 13.97 -24.24
CA ALA A 168 -5.14 14.92 -24.45
C ALA A 168 -6.51 14.26 -24.22
N VAL A 169 -6.79 13.14 -24.89
CA VAL A 169 -8.04 12.37 -24.75
C VAL A 169 -8.28 11.99 -23.28
N ARG A 170 -7.28 11.47 -22.59
CA ARG A 170 -7.39 11.11 -21.16
C ARG A 170 -7.72 12.34 -20.31
N SER A 171 -7.00 13.44 -20.52
CA SER A 171 -7.15 14.65 -19.70
C SER A 171 -8.51 15.34 -19.88
N PHE A 172 -9.08 15.33 -21.09
CA PHE A 172 -10.40 15.91 -21.35
C PHE A 172 -11.51 15.01 -20.81
N ALA A 173 -11.35 13.69 -20.96
CA ALA A 173 -12.27 12.73 -20.38
C ALA A 173 -12.30 12.81 -18.84
N GLU A 174 -11.14 12.95 -18.18
CA GLU A 174 -11.03 13.14 -16.71
C GLU A 174 -11.69 14.43 -16.21
N ARG A 175 -11.63 15.50 -17.01
CA ARG A 175 -12.27 16.79 -16.70
C ARG A 175 -13.78 16.80 -16.97
N GLY A 176 -14.29 15.80 -17.70
CA GLY A 176 -15.68 15.76 -18.16
C GLY A 176 -15.98 16.83 -19.21
N ASP A 177 -14.97 17.25 -19.97
CA ASP A 177 -15.09 18.29 -20.99
C ASP A 177 -15.48 17.65 -22.33
N ASP A 178 -16.77 17.37 -22.49
CA ASP A 178 -17.34 16.73 -23.68
C ASP A 178 -17.16 17.59 -24.95
N ASP A 179 -17.13 18.91 -24.81
CA ASP A 179 -16.98 19.86 -25.93
C ASP A 179 -15.55 19.86 -26.48
N MET A 180 -14.53 19.87 -25.62
CA MET A 180 -13.13 19.77 -26.06
C MET A 180 -12.79 18.37 -26.57
N LEU A 181 -13.43 17.35 -26.00
CA LEU A 181 -13.23 15.97 -26.42
C LEU A 181 -13.86 15.71 -27.80
N SER A 182 -15.07 16.21 -28.08
CA SER A 182 -15.66 16.13 -29.42
C SER A 182 -14.82 16.88 -30.45
N MET A 183 -14.37 18.10 -30.13
CA MET A 183 -13.45 18.86 -30.99
C MET A 183 -12.13 18.12 -31.27
N LEU A 184 -11.55 17.41 -30.31
CA LEU A 184 -10.33 16.63 -30.52
C LEU A 184 -10.57 15.43 -31.44
N LEU A 185 -11.67 14.69 -31.20
CA LEU A 185 -11.98 13.45 -31.90
C LEU A 185 -12.40 13.68 -33.36
N GLU A 186 -13.12 14.76 -33.61
CA GLU A 186 -13.61 15.17 -34.93
C GLU A 186 -12.61 16.04 -35.70
N SER A 187 -11.46 16.39 -35.10
CA SER A 187 -10.46 17.20 -35.79
C SER A 187 -9.85 16.45 -36.98
N ASP A 188 -9.63 17.17 -38.07
CA ASP A 188 -8.92 16.68 -39.26
C ASP A 188 -7.39 16.52 -39.02
N ILE A 189 -6.91 16.83 -37.82
CA ILE A 189 -5.51 16.70 -37.46
C ILE A 189 -5.20 15.23 -37.19
N HIS A 190 -4.29 14.66 -37.96
CA HIS A 190 -3.85 13.29 -37.75
C HIS A 190 -3.24 13.12 -36.35
N PRO A 191 -3.58 12.07 -35.58
CA PRO A 191 -3.15 11.90 -34.19
C PRO A 191 -1.62 11.96 -33.94
N GLU A 192 -0.80 11.59 -34.94
CA GLU A 192 0.66 11.66 -34.87
C GLU A 192 1.21 13.09 -34.96
N VAL A 193 0.47 14.00 -35.59
CA VAL A 193 0.87 15.42 -35.71
C VAL A 193 0.89 16.09 -34.33
N PHE A 194 0.13 15.56 -33.37
CA PHE A 194 0.15 16.08 -32.01
C PHE A 194 1.47 15.79 -31.26
N ASP A 195 2.28 14.84 -31.72
CA ASP A 195 3.59 14.57 -31.10
C ASP A 195 4.71 15.48 -31.67
N ASP A 196 4.46 16.18 -32.77
CA ASP A 196 5.41 17.12 -33.36
C ASP A 196 5.12 18.57 -32.95
N LEU A 197 5.91 19.07 -32.00
CA LEU A 197 5.82 20.44 -31.48
C LEU A 197 6.00 21.50 -32.57
N GLU A 198 6.85 21.26 -33.57
CA GLU A 198 7.12 22.24 -34.62
C GLU A 198 5.90 22.37 -35.55
N THR A 199 5.31 21.23 -35.94
CA THR A 199 4.10 21.20 -36.75
C THR A 199 2.89 21.77 -35.99
N GLN A 200 2.74 21.47 -34.68
CA GLN A 200 1.71 22.11 -33.85
C GLN A 200 1.83 23.64 -33.82
N GLN A 201 3.05 24.17 -33.71
CA GLN A 201 3.26 25.62 -33.71
C GLN A 201 2.90 26.25 -35.05
N ARG A 202 3.27 25.61 -36.17
CA ARG A 202 2.91 26.08 -37.52
C ARG A 202 1.39 26.07 -37.72
N ILE A 203 0.70 24.97 -37.38
CA ILE A 203 -0.76 24.85 -37.50
C ILE A 203 -1.44 25.90 -36.63
N ARG A 204 -0.97 26.12 -35.39
CA ARG A 204 -1.55 27.13 -34.50
C ARG A 204 -1.38 28.55 -35.04
N CYS A 205 -0.23 28.88 -35.63
CA CYS A 205 0.00 30.18 -36.25
C CYS A 205 -0.87 30.38 -37.49
N ALA A 206 -1.03 29.34 -38.33
CA ALA A 206 -1.93 29.37 -39.47
C ALA A 206 -3.39 29.56 -39.03
N ALA A 207 -3.87 28.76 -38.08
CA ALA A 207 -5.23 28.85 -37.54
C ALA A 207 -5.53 30.23 -36.93
N ARG A 208 -4.56 30.85 -36.25
CA ARG A 208 -4.70 32.23 -35.73
C ARG A 208 -4.85 33.26 -36.84
N ASN A 209 -4.13 33.10 -37.95
CA ASN A 209 -4.16 34.03 -39.07
C ASN A 209 -5.43 33.86 -39.92
N ASP A 210 -5.89 32.61 -40.06
CA ASP A 210 -7.06 32.25 -40.86
C ASP A 210 -8.38 32.42 -40.09
N GLY A 211 -8.31 32.72 -38.78
CA GLY A 211 -9.48 32.93 -37.92
C GLY A 211 -10.17 31.63 -37.46
N ASP A 212 -9.51 30.49 -37.62
CA ASP A 212 -9.98 29.19 -37.11
C ASP A 212 -9.70 29.09 -35.60
N TRP A 213 -10.63 29.67 -34.82
CA TRP A 213 -10.57 29.66 -33.37
C TRP A 213 -10.77 28.26 -32.77
N GLN A 214 -11.40 27.32 -33.47
CA GLN A 214 -11.63 25.97 -32.96
C GLN A 214 -10.31 25.21 -32.90
N THR A 215 -9.57 25.15 -34.01
CA THR A 215 -8.24 24.52 -34.06
C THR A 215 -7.24 25.24 -33.15
N TYR A 216 -7.29 26.57 -33.08
CA TYR A 216 -6.43 27.35 -32.20
C TYR A 216 -6.68 27.04 -30.72
N ASN A 217 -7.95 27.01 -30.27
CA ASN A 217 -8.32 26.70 -28.90
C ASN A 217 -8.00 25.24 -28.54
N LEU A 218 -8.22 24.30 -29.46
CA LEU A 218 -7.85 22.88 -29.27
C LEU A 218 -6.36 22.73 -28.99
N LEU A 219 -5.49 23.31 -29.82
CA LEU A 219 -4.03 23.23 -29.65
C LEU A 219 -3.54 23.94 -28.38
N LEU A 220 -4.24 24.98 -27.91
CA LEU A 220 -3.97 25.59 -26.61
C LEU A 220 -4.43 24.71 -25.43
N ALA A 221 -5.60 24.11 -25.53
CA ALA A 221 -6.21 23.30 -24.47
C ALA A 221 -5.45 21.98 -24.20
N ILE A 222 -4.68 21.50 -25.19
CA ILE A 222 -3.81 20.31 -25.08
C ILE A 222 -2.53 20.61 -24.29
N GLN A 223 -1.99 21.83 -24.34
CA GLN A 223 -0.68 22.14 -23.72
C GLN A 223 -0.63 21.86 -22.21
N PRO A 224 -1.66 22.20 -21.41
CA PRO A 224 -1.68 21.86 -19.98
C PRO A 224 -1.60 20.37 -19.70
N ALA A 225 -2.20 19.52 -20.55
CA ALA A 225 -2.16 18.06 -20.39
C ALA A 225 -0.74 17.51 -20.60
N VAL A 226 -0.06 17.99 -21.64
CA VAL A 226 1.34 17.62 -21.95
C VAL A 226 2.29 18.14 -20.87
N ALA A 227 2.09 19.39 -20.43
CA ALA A 227 2.88 19.98 -19.35
C ALA A 227 2.73 19.17 -18.04
N ARG A 228 1.51 18.73 -17.72
CA ARG A 228 1.27 17.91 -16.51
C ARG A 228 1.99 16.56 -16.57
N ASP A 229 1.89 15.84 -17.69
CA ASP A 229 2.52 14.51 -17.85
C ASP A 229 4.05 14.60 -17.86
N SER A 230 4.61 15.63 -18.51
CA SER A 230 6.05 15.90 -18.49
C SER A 230 6.55 16.25 -17.09
N ILE A 231 5.84 17.11 -16.34
CA ILE A 231 6.14 17.42 -14.93
C ILE A 231 6.08 16.14 -14.09
N GLU A 232 5.07 15.29 -14.28
CA GLU A 232 4.95 14.02 -13.56
C GLU A 232 6.12 13.08 -13.86
N THR A 233 6.44 12.89 -15.13
CA THR A 233 7.54 12.02 -15.57
C THR A 233 8.90 12.53 -15.07
N THR A 234 9.19 13.83 -15.24
CA THR A 234 10.43 14.44 -14.77
C THR A 234 10.54 14.41 -13.25
N SER A 235 9.47 14.74 -12.51
CA SER A 235 9.49 14.72 -11.04
C SER A 235 9.72 13.30 -10.50
N ASN A 236 9.08 12.30 -11.09
CA ASN A 236 9.30 10.89 -10.72
C ASN A 236 10.73 10.45 -11.02
N HIS A 237 11.30 10.84 -12.18
CA HIS A 237 12.69 10.52 -12.52
C HIS A 237 13.69 11.20 -11.57
N LEU A 238 13.50 12.49 -11.28
CA LEU A 238 14.32 13.24 -10.32
C LEU A 238 14.25 12.64 -8.91
N LEU A 239 13.06 12.19 -8.49
CA LEU A 239 12.88 11.51 -7.21
C LEU A 239 13.67 10.21 -7.17
N GLN A 240 13.60 9.38 -8.22
CA GLN A 240 14.40 8.15 -8.31
C GLN A 240 15.90 8.46 -8.22
N GLU A 241 16.38 9.51 -8.89
CA GLU A 241 17.79 9.88 -8.87
C GLU A 241 18.25 10.38 -7.50
N HIS A 242 17.46 11.25 -6.85
CA HIS A 242 17.74 11.69 -5.49
C HIS A 242 17.79 10.54 -4.48
N LEU A 243 16.93 9.52 -4.64
CA LEU A 243 16.92 8.33 -3.80
C LEU A 243 18.16 7.45 -4.04
N LYS A 244 18.54 7.22 -5.31
CA LYS A 244 19.76 6.47 -5.67
C LYS A 244 21.03 7.11 -5.11
N GLN A 245 21.11 8.44 -5.17
CA GLN A 245 22.23 9.23 -4.64
C GLN A 245 22.18 9.43 -3.12
N GLN A 246 21.17 8.91 -2.42
CA GLN A 246 20.94 9.09 -0.98
C GLN A 246 20.75 10.55 -0.52
N HIS A 247 20.33 11.43 -1.42
CA HIS A 247 20.01 12.82 -1.13
C HIS A 247 18.62 12.97 -0.49
N ASN A 248 18.42 12.35 0.68
CA ASN A 248 17.11 12.24 1.34
C ASN A 248 16.42 13.59 1.55
N GLN A 249 17.17 14.65 1.86
CA GLN A 249 16.60 15.99 2.09
C GLN A 249 16.00 16.59 0.84
N ARG A 250 16.67 16.42 -0.31
CA ARG A 250 16.15 16.86 -1.61
C ARG A 250 14.95 16.03 -2.03
N ALA A 251 14.98 14.72 -1.77
CA ALA A 251 13.83 13.85 -1.98
C ALA A 251 12.62 14.26 -1.13
N ILE A 252 12.84 14.67 0.13
CA ILE A 252 11.76 15.18 0.99
C ILE A 252 11.15 16.47 0.43
N ALA A 253 11.99 17.44 0.05
CA ALA A 253 11.51 18.70 -0.54
C ALA A 253 10.73 18.44 -1.83
N LEU A 254 11.27 17.59 -2.72
CA LEU A 254 10.60 17.21 -3.95
C LEU A 254 9.26 16.49 -3.69
N LEU A 255 9.15 15.65 -2.65
CA LEU A 255 7.88 15.03 -2.28
C LEU A 255 6.85 16.05 -1.77
N ASP A 256 7.29 17.09 -1.06
CA ASP A 256 6.44 18.19 -0.62
C ASP A 256 5.99 19.06 -1.81
N ASP A 257 6.88 19.32 -2.78
CA ASP A 257 6.57 20.03 -4.02
C ASP A 257 5.61 19.22 -4.90
N MET A 258 5.87 17.93 -5.08
CA MET A 258 4.97 17.00 -5.79
C MET A 258 3.61 16.92 -5.11
N ARG A 259 3.53 17.10 -3.79
CA ARG A 259 2.26 17.19 -3.06
C ARG A 259 1.55 18.51 -3.35
N ALA A 260 2.27 19.63 -3.34
CA ALA A 260 1.69 20.95 -3.62
C ALA A 260 1.16 21.04 -5.07
N MET A 261 1.83 20.39 -6.02
CA MET A 261 1.45 20.34 -7.44
C MET A 261 0.48 19.20 -7.80
N ASP A 262 0.02 18.41 -6.82
CA ASP A 262 -0.83 17.23 -7.04
C ASP A 262 -0.28 16.23 -8.09
N VAL A 263 1.04 16.05 -8.09
CA VAL A 263 1.76 15.14 -9.00
C VAL A 263 1.82 13.75 -8.39
N SER A 264 1.30 12.74 -9.08
CA SER A 264 1.26 11.36 -8.59
C SER A 264 2.66 10.72 -8.56
N VAL A 265 2.93 9.86 -7.57
CA VAL A 265 4.16 9.05 -7.55
C VAL A 265 3.88 7.77 -8.32
N THR A 266 4.61 7.46 -9.38
CA THR A 266 4.35 6.27 -10.21
C THR A 266 4.71 4.97 -9.49
N HIS A 267 4.18 3.84 -9.96
CA HIS A 267 4.47 2.52 -9.37
C HIS A 267 5.97 2.17 -9.43
N ALA A 268 6.62 2.42 -10.57
CA ALA A 268 8.07 2.22 -10.72
C ALA A 268 8.89 3.02 -9.70
N THR A 269 8.52 4.28 -9.45
CA THR A 269 9.19 5.11 -8.44
C THR A 269 8.95 4.55 -7.03
N MET A 270 7.75 4.04 -6.73
CA MET A 270 7.47 3.42 -5.44
C MET A 270 8.32 2.17 -5.16
N GLN A 271 8.67 1.38 -6.17
CA GLN A 271 9.59 0.25 -6.01
C GLN A 271 10.98 0.74 -5.61
N VAL A 272 11.51 1.77 -6.29
CA VAL A 272 12.82 2.38 -5.97
C VAL A 272 12.82 2.97 -4.57
N VAL A 273 11.74 3.68 -4.19
CA VAL A 273 11.55 4.15 -2.82
C VAL A 273 11.60 2.99 -1.83
N HIS A 274 10.85 1.91 -2.09
CA HIS A 274 10.79 0.78 -1.17
C HIS A 274 12.17 0.17 -0.94
N GLU A 275 12.92 -0.07 -2.01
CA GLU A 275 14.30 -0.54 -1.93
C GLU A 275 15.19 0.41 -1.11
N HIS A 276 15.09 1.72 -1.36
CA HIS A 276 15.83 2.74 -0.63
C HIS A 276 15.50 2.75 0.86
N LEU A 277 14.22 2.70 1.21
CA LEU A 277 13.74 2.69 2.60
C LEU A 277 14.22 1.44 3.35
N VAL A 278 14.16 0.26 2.70
CA VAL A 278 14.61 -1.01 3.31
C VAL A 278 16.13 -1.04 3.50
N ARG A 279 16.90 -0.57 2.50
CA ARG A 279 18.37 -0.49 2.54
C ARG A 279 18.86 0.59 3.51
N GLY A 280 18.19 1.74 3.55
CA GLY A 280 18.57 2.90 4.35
C GLY A 280 18.42 2.71 5.86
N LEU A 281 17.55 1.80 6.31
CA LEU A 281 17.47 1.42 7.71
C LEU A 281 18.64 0.47 8.06
N PRO A 282 19.63 0.90 8.88
CA PRO A 282 20.84 0.13 9.17
C PRO A 282 20.50 -1.24 9.77
N ARG A 283 21.37 -2.25 9.59
CA ARG A 283 21.14 -3.64 10.06
C ARG A 283 21.50 -3.87 11.54
N HIS A 284 22.35 -3.03 12.12
CA HIS A 284 22.76 -3.10 13.53
C HIS A 284 22.65 -1.74 14.21
N ARG A 285 22.84 -1.70 15.53
CA ARG A 285 23.16 -0.47 16.27
C ARG A 285 24.43 0.11 15.67
N SER A 286 24.31 0.94 14.64
CA SER A 286 25.41 1.74 14.19
C SER A 286 25.58 2.87 15.22
N SER A 287 26.63 2.78 16.05
CA SER A 287 27.12 3.90 16.86
C SER A 287 27.70 5.04 16.01
N LEU A 288 27.39 5.08 14.71
CA LEU A 288 27.90 6.10 13.80
C LEU A 288 27.21 7.44 14.13
N PRO A 289 27.99 8.49 14.42
CA PRO A 289 27.46 9.86 14.52
C PRO A 289 26.74 10.19 13.21
N GLY A 290 25.44 10.51 13.26
CA GLY A 290 24.62 10.82 12.09
C GLY A 290 23.56 9.77 11.72
N SER A 291 23.64 8.54 12.24
CA SER A 291 22.63 7.48 12.03
C SER A 291 21.22 7.93 12.45
N GLY A 292 21.12 8.71 13.53
CA GLY A 292 19.85 9.27 14.00
C GLY A 292 19.19 10.25 13.02
N ARG A 293 19.98 11.07 12.30
CA ARG A 293 19.49 12.01 11.28
C ARG A 293 19.01 11.27 10.04
N GLN A 294 19.78 10.28 9.59
CA GLN A 294 19.42 9.42 8.47
C GLN A 294 18.11 8.67 8.74
N ILE A 295 17.92 8.13 9.95
CA ILE A 295 16.66 7.46 10.35
C ILE A 295 15.49 8.45 10.32
N SER A 296 15.65 9.68 10.83
CA SER A 296 14.56 10.68 10.76
C SER A 296 14.22 11.09 9.34
N GLU A 297 15.21 11.24 8.46
CA GLU A 297 14.98 11.60 7.05
C GLU A 297 14.25 10.46 6.31
N ILE A 298 14.65 9.20 6.53
CA ILE A 298 13.97 8.03 5.98
C ILE A 298 12.54 7.92 6.50
N LEU A 299 12.32 8.15 7.79
CA LEU A 299 10.97 8.16 8.37
C LEU A 299 10.13 9.30 7.81
N ALA A 300 10.73 10.47 7.57
CA ALA A 300 10.07 11.62 6.98
C ALA A 300 9.64 11.38 5.52
N ILE A 301 10.43 10.63 4.75
CA ILE A 301 10.03 10.15 3.40
C ILE A 301 8.86 9.16 3.54
N ALA A 302 8.99 8.18 4.44
CA ALA A 302 8.00 7.13 4.62
C ALA A 302 6.62 7.66 5.06
N THR A 303 6.59 8.60 6.01
CA THR A 303 5.33 9.19 6.49
C THR A 303 4.66 10.06 5.43
N ARG A 304 5.43 10.82 4.64
CA ARG A 304 4.89 11.59 3.50
C ARG A 304 4.26 10.70 2.45
N LEU A 305 4.90 9.58 2.14
CA LEU A 305 4.34 8.63 1.17
C LEU A 305 3.10 7.93 1.68
N ALA A 306 3.05 7.59 2.97
CA ALA A 306 1.85 7.04 3.60
C ALA A 306 0.65 7.98 3.40
N THR A 307 0.84 9.30 3.57
CA THR A 307 -0.22 10.30 3.33
C THR A 307 -0.76 10.35 1.91
N ARG A 308 -0.10 9.76 0.90
CA ARG A 308 -0.54 9.76 -0.50
C ARG A 308 -1.27 8.48 -0.92
N ARG A 309 -1.93 7.81 0.04
CA ARG A 309 -2.72 6.57 -0.18
C ARG A 309 -1.88 5.39 -0.73
N LYS A 310 -0.55 5.45 -0.62
CA LYS A 310 0.36 4.36 -1.01
C LYS A 310 1.01 3.78 0.23
N PHE A 311 0.54 2.58 0.60
CA PHE A 311 0.96 1.95 1.84
C PHE A 311 2.30 1.23 1.65
N LEU A 312 3.19 1.45 2.62
CA LEU A 312 4.46 0.74 2.73
C LEU A 312 4.24 -0.61 3.42
N SER A 313 5.14 -1.56 3.19
CA SER A 313 5.05 -2.89 3.78
C SER A 313 5.01 -2.88 5.30
N SER A 314 4.27 -3.82 5.87
CA SER A 314 4.21 -4.06 7.32
C SER A 314 5.60 -4.36 7.88
N ALA A 315 6.44 -5.03 7.10
CA ALA A 315 7.82 -5.36 7.46
C ALA A 315 8.71 -4.12 7.59
N PHE A 316 8.50 -3.09 6.75
CA PHE A 316 9.22 -1.82 6.87
C PHE A 316 8.86 -1.11 8.18
N TRP A 317 7.56 -1.00 8.49
CA TRP A 317 7.10 -0.35 9.72
C TRP A 317 7.57 -1.08 10.98
N GLU A 318 7.52 -2.41 10.97
CA GLU A 318 8.07 -3.24 12.04
C GLU A 318 9.56 -2.91 12.27
N LYS A 319 10.37 -2.90 11.20
CA LYS A 319 11.80 -2.56 11.26
C LYS A 319 12.03 -1.13 11.73
N ALA A 320 11.24 -0.17 11.26
CA ALA A 320 11.31 1.23 11.69
C ALA A 320 11.06 1.39 13.19
N LEU A 321 10.03 0.74 13.73
CA LEU A 321 9.72 0.72 15.16
C LEU A 321 10.86 0.09 15.97
N PHE A 322 11.42 -1.03 15.50
CA PHE A 322 12.59 -1.64 16.15
C PHE A 322 13.78 -0.67 16.24
N ARG A 323 14.05 0.09 15.17
CA ARG A 323 15.18 1.04 15.15
C ARG A 323 14.96 2.25 16.04
N LEU A 324 13.75 2.81 16.09
CA LEU A 324 13.45 3.90 17.03
C LEU A 324 13.62 3.45 18.48
N GLY A 325 13.20 2.23 18.78
CA GLY A 325 13.37 1.63 20.11
C GLY A 325 14.83 1.38 20.49
N GLU A 326 15.61 0.81 19.57
CA GLU A 326 17.04 0.55 19.80
C GLU A 326 17.86 1.83 20.01
N THR A 327 17.51 2.90 19.30
CA THR A 327 18.15 4.22 19.41
C THR A 327 17.70 5.02 20.64
N GLY A 328 16.68 4.55 21.37
CA GLY A 328 16.17 5.19 22.59
C GLY A 328 15.21 6.36 22.34
N ARG A 329 14.82 6.62 21.09
CA ARG A 329 13.85 7.67 20.69
C ARG A 329 12.42 7.20 20.93
N LEU A 330 12.05 6.97 22.19
CA LEU A 330 10.74 6.44 22.56
C LEU A 330 9.58 7.40 22.24
N ASP A 331 9.80 8.72 22.32
CA ASP A 331 8.78 9.71 21.94
C ASP A 331 8.37 9.56 20.48
N ASP A 332 9.35 9.40 19.59
CA ASP A 332 9.10 9.20 18.16
C ASP A 332 8.51 7.81 17.88
N LEU A 333 8.89 6.79 18.64
CA LEU A 333 8.30 5.45 18.54
C LEU A 333 6.80 5.50 18.87
N GLU A 334 6.41 6.17 19.97
CA GLU A 334 5.02 6.29 20.39
C GLU A 334 4.18 7.08 19.38
N ARG A 335 4.72 8.20 18.89
CA ARG A 335 4.08 9.02 17.85
C ARG A 335 3.92 8.25 16.54
N LEU A 336 4.95 7.53 16.11
CA LEU A 336 4.90 6.72 14.88
C LEU A 336 3.90 5.58 15.03
N ALA A 337 3.94 4.83 16.13
CA ALA A 337 3.04 3.70 16.37
C ALA A 337 1.58 4.14 16.35
N SER A 338 1.25 5.19 17.11
CA SER A 338 -0.10 5.74 17.17
C SER A 338 -0.52 6.37 15.82
N GLY A 339 0.44 7.02 15.15
CA GLY A 339 0.25 7.63 13.83
C GLY A 339 -0.10 6.61 12.76
N ILE A 340 0.58 5.45 12.73
CA ILE A 340 0.27 4.36 11.80
C ILE A 340 -1.17 3.88 12.01
N VAL A 341 -1.57 3.59 13.25
CA VAL A 341 -2.93 3.10 13.54
C VAL A 341 -3.99 4.11 13.12
N ARG A 342 -3.82 5.37 13.55
CA ARG A 342 -4.73 6.46 13.19
C ARG A 342 -4.83 6.67 11.68
N HIS A 343 -3.71 6.53 10.97
CA HIS A 343 -3.66 6.72 9.53
C HIS A 343 -4.48 5.66 8.78
N TYR A 344 -4.35 4.38 9.15
CA TYR A 344 -5.20 3.33 8.59
C TYR A 344 -6.68 3.52 8.95
N GLN A 345 -7.00 3.95 10.17
CA GLN A 345 -8.39 4.21 10.60
C GLN A 345 -9.01 5.41 9.86
N LEU A 346 -8.25 6.50 9.67
CA LEU A 346 -8.71 7.68 8.94
C LEU A 346 -8.95 7.35 7.46
N HIS A 347 -8.03 6.60 6.85
CA HIS A 347 -8.18 6.21 5.45
C HIS A 347 -9.30 5.20 5.23
N ALA A 348 -9.60 4.33 6.20
CA ALA A 348 -10.81 3.51 6.19
C ALA A 348 -12.10 4.34 6.10
N SER A 349 -12.08 5.59 6.59
CA SER A 349 -13.24 6.48 6.64
C SER A 349 -13.33 7.48 5.47
N ASP A 350 -12.19 7.85 4.88
CA ASP A 350 -12.09 8.87 3.80
C ASP A 350 -12.18 8.27 2.39
N THR A 351 -11.70 7.05 2.19
CA THR A 351 -11.84 6.38 0.90
C THR A 351 -13.26 5.87 0.75
N LYS A 352 -13.68 5.58 -0.50
CA LYS A 352 -14.97 4.94 -0.81
C LYS A 352 -15.14 3.56 -0.14
N GLY A 353 -14.31 3.17 0.84
CA GLY A 353 -14.35 1.90 1.54
C GLY A 353 -13.20 0.97 1.18
N LEU A 354 -12.26 1.38 0.35
CA LEU A 354 -11.11 0.56 -0.06
C LEU A 354 -9.79 1.17 0.41
N ILE A 355 -8.92 0.35 0.98
CA ILE A 355 -7.60 0.71 1.49
C ILE A 355 -6.55 0.00 0.63
N SER A 356 -5.68 0.75 -0.04
CA SER A 356 -4.58 0.13 -0.79
C SER A 356 -3.59 -0.55 0.16
N ILE A 357 -2.97 -1.64 -0.27
CA ILE A 357 -1.96 -2.34 0.53
C ILE A 357 -0.74 -2.65 -0.31
N HIS A 358 0.39 -2.79 0.37
CA HIS A 358 1.61 -3.24 -0.28
C HIS A 358 1.49 -4.72 -0.65
N ARG A 359 2.09 -5.12 -1.78
CA ARG A 359 2.08 -6.51 -2.27
C ARG A 359 2.56 -7.53 -1.24
N SER A 360 3.62 -7.23 -0.49
CA SER A 360 4.15 -8.11 0.56
C SER A 360 3.16 -8.42 1.69
N ASP A 361 2.14 -7.58 1.83
CA ASP A 361 1.19 -7.63 2.92
C ASP A 361 -0.07 -8.41 2.53
N SER A 362 -0.27 -8.63 1.23
CA SER A 362 -1.36 -9.42 0.68
C SER A 362 -1.02 -10.91 0.63
N PRO A 363 -2.00 -11.80 0.91
CA PRO A 363 -1.88 -13.21 0.59
C PRO A 363 -1.94 -13.51 -0.92
N MET A 364 -2.24 -12.50 -1.76
CA MET A 364 -2.43 -12.66 -3.20
C MET A 364 -1.11 -12.69 -3.99
N THR A 365 -0.96 -13.68 -4.88
CA THR A 365 0.06 -13.67 -5.95
C THR A 365 -0.44 -12.83 -7.12
N ALA A 366 -0.58 -11.51 -6.93
CA ALA A 366 -1.01 -10.62 -8.01
C ALA A 366 0.14 -10.30 -8.98
N PRO A 367 -0.16 -10.04 -10.28
CA PRO A 367 0.80 -9.50 -11.23
C PRO A 367 1.30 -8.13 -10.78
N ASP A 368 2.51 -7.77 -11.21
CA ASP A 368 3.34 -6.70 -10.61
C ASP A 368 2.69 -5.30 -10.60
N ASP A 369 1.70 -5.01 -11.43
CA ASP A 369 1.17 -3.64 -11.62
C ASP A 369 -0.24 -3.37 -11.05
N ALA A 370 -0.90 -4.34 -10.41
CA ALA A 370 -2.24 -4.13 -9.86
C ALA A 370 -2.20 -3.50 -8.45
N SER A 371 -2.88 -2.37 -8.26
CA SER A 371 -3.16 -1.85 -6.92
C SER A 371 -4.00 -2.88 -6.14
N LEU A 372 -3.43 -3.39 -5.06
CA LEU A 372 -4.12 -4.33 -4.18
C LEU A 372 -4.91 -3.53 -3.16
N ASP A 373 -6.23 -3.55 -3.27
CA ASP A 373 -7.11 -2.85 -2.36
C ASP A 373 -7.84 -3.86 -1.45
N ILE A 374 -7.89 -3.55 -0.15
CA ILE A 374 -8.67 -4.29 0.83
C ILE A 374 -9.87 -3.47 1.30
N PRO A 375 -10.99 -4.12 1.64
CA PRO A 375 -12.12 -3.46 2.29
C PRO A 375 -11.73 -2.79 3.62
N ALA A 376 -12.26 -1.59 3.83
CA ALA A 376 -12.06 -0.77 5.01
C ALA A 376 -12.69 -1.37 6.26
N ASP A 377 -13.75 -2.16 6.11
CA ASP A 377 -14.40 -2.87 7.22
C ASP A 377 -13.67 -4.16 7.63
N LEU A 378 -12.53 -4.49 7.02
CA LEU A 378 -11.73 -5.65 7.42
C LEU A 378 -11.32 -5.49 8.88
N PRO A 379 -11.70 -6.43 9.77
CA PRO A 379 -11.40 -6.30 11.19
C PRO A 379 -9.89 -6.14 11.43
N LEU A 380 -9.49 -5.20 12.31
CA LEU A 380 -8.09 -5.04 12.72
C LEU A 380 -7.49 -6.31 13.33
N ALA A 381 -8.35 -7.20 13.83
CA ALA A 381 -7.98 -8.51 14.35
C ALA A 381 -7.77 -9.57 13.26
N HIS A 382 -7.98 -9.28 11.97
CA HIS A 382 -7.77 -10.27 10.90
C HIS A 382 -6.28 -10.51 10.65
N ASP A 383 -5.84 -11.77 10.48
CA ASP A 383 -4.42 -12.16 10.38
C ASP A 383 -3.65 -11.45 9.26
N TRP A 384 -4.32 -11.22 8.13
CA TRP A 384 -3.77 -10.51 6.97
C TRP A 384 -3.96 -8.99 7.02
N HIS A 385 -4.49 -8.44 8.11
CA HIS A 385 -4.58 -6.99 8.28
C HIS A 385 -3.18 -6.39 8.51
N PRO A 386 -2.74 -5.37 7.75
CA PRO A 386 -1.39 -4.80 7.87
C PRO A 386 -1.04 -4.35 9.29
N ILE A 387 -1.96 -3.66 9.98
CA ILE A 387 -1.77 -3.25 11.39
C ILE A 387 -1.50 -4.45 12.30
N ARG A 388 -2.26 -5.54 12.17
CA ARG A 388 -2.05 -6.75 12.97
C ARG A 388 -0.65 -7.30 12.73
N ARG A 389 -0.22 -7.39 11.46
CA ARG A 389 1.12 -7.88 11.11
C ARG A 389 2.25 -7.05 11.71
N ILE A 390 2.07 -5.73 11.84
CA ILE A 390 3.05 -4.84 12.47
C ILE A 390 3.13 -5.10 13.99
N PHE A 391 1.99 -5.11 14.69
CA PHE A 391 1.96 -5.05 16.15
C PHE A 391 1.79 -6.41 16.86
N VAL A 392 1.37 -7.48 16.19
CA VAL A 392 1.26 -8.84 16.78
C VAL A 392 2.63 -9.50 16.96
N ASN A 393 3.71 -8.92 16.42
CA ASN A 393 5.04 -9.45 16.67
C ASN A 393 5.37 -9.41 18.18
N ARG A 394 5.33 -10.59 18.81
CA ARG A 394 5.68 -10.81 20.23
C ARG A 394 7.05 -10.27 20.60
N VAL A 395 8.02 -10.34 19.68
CA VAL A 395 9.37 -9.81 19.88
C VAL A 395 9.35 -8.27 19.95
N LEU A 396 8.54 -7.62 19.11
CA LEU A 396 8.41 -6.16 19.13
C LEU A 396 7.72 -5.70 20.41
N GLN A 397 6.64 -6.37 20.82
CA GLN A 397 5.93 -6.06 22.08
C GLN A 397 6.87 -6.19 23.29
N ALA A 398 7.62 -7.29 23.39
CA ALA A 398 8.61 -7.50 24.44
C ALA A 398 9.72 -6.43 24.40
N ALA A 399 10.20 -6.08 23.21
CA ALA A 399 11.23 -5.06 23.04
C ALA A 399 10.77 -3.66 23.46
N ILE A 400 9.53 -3.28 23.14
CA ILE A 400 8.91 -2.02 23.57
C ILE A 400 8.90 -1.90 25.10
N ILE A 401 8.52 -2.98 25.80
CA ILE A 401 8.54 -3.03 27.28
C ILE A 401 9.96 -2.84 27.79
N ARG A 402 10.93 -3.60 27.26
CA ARG A 402 12.34 -3.53 27.68
C ARG A 402 12.98 -2.16 27.40
N TRP A 403 12.68 -1.53 26.27
CA TRP A 403 13.20 -0.20 25.96
C TRP A 403 12.59 0.87 26.85
N GLY A 404 11.28 0.80 27.12
CA GLY A 404 10.60 1.67 28.09
C GLY A 404 11.26 1.59 29.45
N PHE A 405 11.43 0.36 29.96
CA PHE A 405 12.07 0.10 31.25
C PHE A 405 13.50 0.64 31.32
N ARG A 406 14.34 0.32 30.32
CA ARG A 406 15.74 0.77 30.28
C ARG A 406 15.87 2.29 30.18
N ASN A 407 15.03 2.93 29.36
CA ASN A 407 15.09 4.38 29.19
C ASN A 407 14.64 5.11 30.46
N GLY A 408 13.66 4.54 31.18
CA GLY A 408 13.29 5.00 32.51
C GLY A 408 14.48 4.99 33.46
N LEU A 409 15.15 3.85 33.61
CA LEU A 409 16.30 3.70 34.52
C LEU A 409 17.50 4.60 34.19
N ASN A 410 17.71 4.94 32.92
CA ASN A 410 18.85 5.72 32.47
C ASN A 410 18.63 7.24 32.53
N LYS A 411 17.42 7.73 32.79
CA LYS A 411 17.16 9.17 32.95
C LYS A 411 17.41 9.59 34.40
N PRO A 412 18.37 10.49 34.68
CA PRO A 412 18.54 11.04 36.03
C PRO A 412 17.27 11.81 36.41
N GLN A 413 16.72 11.54 37.58
CA GLN A 413 15.49 12.16 38.10
C GLN A 413 15.59 13.70 38.30
N GLY A 414 16.72 14.34 37.95
CA GLY A 414 17.03 15.75 38.21
C GLY A 414 16.76 16.77 37.08
N SER A 415 16.31 16.37 35.88
CA SER A 415 16.02 17.34 34.79
C SER A 415 14.53 17.72 34.71
N LEU A 416 13.89 17.98 35.85
CA LEU A 416 12.45 18.25 35.97
C LEU A 416 12.06 19.73 35.80
N GLN A 417 12.85 20.55 35.12
CA GLN A 417 12.43 21.91 34.75
C GLN A 417 12.89 22.26 33.35
N SER A 418 12.11 21.85 32.34
CA SER A 418 12.09 22.57 31.07
C SER A 418 10.68 22.51 30.49
N HIS A 419 10.25 23.66 30.01
CA HIS A 419 8.87 24.11 29.94
C HIS A 419 7.99 23.40 28.88
N ASN A 420 6.70 23.28 29.24
CA ASN A 420 5.52 23.41 28.37
C ASN A 420 5.02 22.27 27.47
N THR A 421 5.53 21.05 27.52
CA THR A 421 4.80 19.91 26.91
C THR A 421 4.90 18.63 27.74
N GLU A 422 3.73 18.15 28.20
CA GLU A 422 3.43 16.79 28.65
C GLU A 422 3.73 16.39 30.11
N VAL A 423 2.85 16.83 31.01
CA VAL A 423 2.60 16.32 32.38
C VAL A 423 2.37 14.79 32.46
N THR A 424 2.26 14.07 31.34
CA THR A 424 2.04 12.61 31.32
C THR A 424 3.30 11.77 31.08
N VAL A 425 4.39 12.33 30.53
CA VAL A 425 5.63 11.57 30.25
C VAL A 425 6.38 11.25 31.55
N SER A 426 6.32 12.14 32.55
CA SER A 426 6.96 11.93 33.85
C SER A 426 6.25 10.94 34.78
N LYS A 427 4.97 10.62 34.54
CA LYS A 427 4.18 9.75 35.45
C LYS A 427 4.49 8.24 35.30
N PHE A 428 4.97 7.80 34.14
CA PHE A 428 5.16 6.38 33.83
C PHE A 428 6.57 6.09 33.29
N TRP A 429 7.60 6.66 33.93
CA TRP A 429 8.97 6.66 33.43
C TRP A 429 9.52 5.25 33.11
N ILE A 430 9.35 4.25 33.99
CA ILE A 430 9.68 2.83 33.70
C ILE A 430 8.58 2.14 32.88
N ALA A 431 7.31 2.41 33.18
CA ALA A 431 6.16 1.69 32.62
C ALA A 431 5.70 2.22 31.24
N ARG A 432 6.52 3.07 30.60
CA ARG A 432 6.19 3.77 29.35
C ARG A 432 5.84 2.82 28.20
N GLY A 433 6.60 1.75 28.04
CA GLY A 433 6.32 0.73 27.03
C GLY A 433 4.98 0.01 27.25
N VAL A 434 4.61 -0.24 28.51
CA VAL A 434 3.32 -0.86 28.85
C VAL A 434 2.15 0.09 28.58
N ARG A 435 2.33 1.38 28.87
CA ARG A 435 1.34 2.41 28.51
C ARG A 435 1.12 2.49 27.00
N LEU A 436 2.19 2.45 26.20
CA LEU A 436 2.04 2.44 24.74
C LEU A 436 1.26 1.21 24.26
N LEU A 437 1.59 0.02 24.76
CA LEU A 437 0.85 -1.20 24.42
C LEU A 437 -0.62 -1.10 24.84
N ARG A 438 -0.92 -0.51 26.00
CA ARG A 438 -2.31 -0.22 26.39
C ARG A 438 -3.01 0.67 25.36
N VAL A 439 -2.39 1.79 24.94
CA VAL A 439 -3.00 2.71 23.96
C VAL A 439 -3.32 1.97 22.65
N LEU A 440 -2.40 1.11 22.18
CA LEU A 440 -2.62 0.30 20.99
C LEU A 440 -3.74 -0.74 21.18
N ARG A 441 -3.83 -1.36 22.38
CA ARG A 441 -4.93 -2.27 22.74
C ARG A 441 -6.27 -1.56 22.71
N ASP A 442 -6.34 -0.37 23.30
CA ASP A 442 -7.56 0.44 23.40
C ASP A 442 -8.01 0.92 21.99
N GLN A 443 -7.11 0.91 20.99
CA GLN A 443 -7.40 1.13 19.56
C GLN A 443 -7.83 -0.13 18.79
N GLY A 444 -8.00 -1.28 19.46
CA GLY A 444 -8.48 -2.53 18.86
C GLY A 444 -7.40 -3.51 18.41
N ILE A 445 -6.12 -3.27 18.74
CA ILE A 445 -5.03 -4.22 18.42
C ILE A 445 -5.01 -5.35 19.46
N PRO A 446 -4.97 -6.63 19.04
CA PRO A 446 -4.89 -7.75 19.97
C PRO A 446 -3.51 -7.80 20.64
N ILE A 447 -3.47 -7.55 21.95
CA ILE A 447 -2.26 -7.60 22.77
C ILE A 447 -2.47 -8.58 23.92
N GLU A 448 -1.61 -9.59 24.00
CA GLU A 448 -1.72 -10.66 25.01
C GLU A 448 -1.24 -10.18 26.38
N ALA A 449 -2.15 -10.14 27.36
CA ALA A 449 -1.82 -9.74 28.73
C ALA A 449 -0.74 -10.63 29.38
N ALA A 450 -0.76 -11.93 29.08
CA ALA A 450 0.21 -12.90 29.59
C ALA A 450 1.65 -12.58 29.15
N LEU A 451 1.83 -12.18 27.88
CA LEU A 451 3.12 -11.76 27.35
C LEU A 451 3.63 -10.50 28.05
N VAL A 452 2.76 -9.49 28.19
CA VAL A 452 3.09 -8.24 28.85
C VAL A 452 3.51 -8.50 30.31
N ARG A 453 2.75 -9.33 31.04
CA ARG A 453 3.07 -9.70 32.42
C ARG A 453 4.41 -10.41 32.53
N ALA A 454 4.67 -11.41 31.69
CA ALA A 454 5.93 -12.15 31.70
C ALA A 454 7.15 -11.24 31.45
N GLU A 455 7.08 -10.37 30.45
CA GLU A 455 8.18 -9.46 30.13
C GLU A 455 8.40 -8.37 31.18
N VAL A 456 7.33 -7.88 31.82
CA VAL A 456 7.45 -6.96 32.97
C VAL A 456 8.15 -7.63 34.14
N LEU A 457 7.76 -8.87 34.49
CA LEU A 457 8.42 -9.65 35.55
C LEU A 457 9.91 -9.85 35.26
N HIS A 458 10.28 -10.18 34.02
CA HIS A 458 11.67 -10.32 33.61
C HIS A 458 12.46 -8.99 33.73
N CYS A 459 11.82 -7.85 33.44
CA CYS A 459 12.47 -6.55 33.59
C CYS A 459 12.70 -6.19 35.07
N ILE A 460 11.72 -6.47 35.93
CA ILE A 460 11.83 -6.26 37.38
C ILE A 460 12.92 -7.16 37.97
N ALA A 461 12.93 -8.46 37.63
CA ALA A 461 13.98 -9.39 38.05
C ALA A 461 15.39 -8.92 37.68
N ARG A 462 15.57 -8.40 36.46
CA ARG A 462 16.87 -7.83 36.05
C ARG A 462 17.26 -6.57 36.82
N TYR A 463 16.28 -5.79 37.27
CA TYR A 463 16.51 -4.61 38.09
C TYR A 463 16.93 -5.02 39.52
N CYS A 464 16.23 -5.98 40.13
CA CYS A 464 16.57 -6.54 41.45
C CYS A 464 17.98 -7.14 41.46
N ILE A 465 18.33 -7.98 40.47
CA ILE A 465 19.70 -8.52 40.32
C ILE A 465 20.76 -7.41 40.24
N ARG A 466 20.46 -6.30 39.54
CA ARG A 466 21.39 -5.17 39.45
C ARG A 466 21.52 -4.42 40.77
N SER A 467 20.41 -4.22 41.47
CA SER A 467 20.37 -3.60 42.80
C SER A 467 21.16 -4.40 43.83
N HIS A 468 21.00 -5.72 43.87
CA HIS A 468 21.75 -6.62 44.78
C HIS A 468 23.26 -6.58 44.56
N ASN A 469 23.71 -6.32 43.31
CA ASN A 469 25.14 -6.20 43.02
C ASN A 469 25.70 -4.81 43.37
N ASP A 470 24.87 -3.76 43.36
CA ASP A 470 25.28 -2.36 43.60
C ASP A 470 25.06 -1.90 45.06
N ALA A 471 24.19 -2.56 45.84
CA ALA A 471 23.86 -2.20 47.23
C ALA A 471 23.74 -3.42 48.15
N GLY A 472 24.43 -3.38 49.30
CA GLY A 472 24.17 -4.29 50.41
C GLY A 472 23.25 -3.64 51.43
N THR A 473 21.95 -3.97 51.44
CA THR A 473 21.03 -4.02 52.61
C THR A 473 19.54 -4.20 52.21
N ASP A 474 18.85 -5.10 52.93
CA ASP A 474 17.53 -5.69 52.67
C ASP A 474 16.27 -4.82 52.92
N GLY A 475 16.40 -3.54 53.29
CA GLY A 475 15.26 -2.74 53.77
C GLY A 475 14.50 -1.90 52.74
N ALA A 476 15.15 -1.51 51.64
CA ALA A 476 14.59 -0.54 50.66
C ALA A 476 13.76 -1.20 49.53
N GLU A 477 13.90 -2.52 49.35
CA GLU A 477 13.37 -3.25 48.18
C GLU A 477 11.85 -3.43 48.22
N GLU A 478 11.25 -3.58 49.40
CA GLU A 478 9.82 -3.89 49.53
C GLU A 478 8.93 -2.68 49.21
N THR A 479 9.37 -1.48 49.61
CA THR A 479 8.74 -0.20 49.25
C THR A 479 8.90 0.14 47.76
N ASP A 480 10.00 -0.30 47.13
CA ASP A 480 10.22 -0.09 45.70
C ASP A 480 9.33 -1.01 44.85
N LEU A 481 9.19 -2.29 45.22
CA LEU A 481 8.30 -3.24 44.53
C LEU A 481 6.82 -2.83 44.59
N ALA A 482 6.34 -2.34 45.73
CA ALA A 482 4.96 -1.84 45.86
C ALA A 482 4.72 -0.62 44.94
N THR A 483 5.70 0.27 44.82
CA THR A 483 5.64 1.45 43.96
C THR A 483 5.68 1.05 42.47
N ILE A 484 6.59 0.15 42.09
CA ILE A 484 6.71 -0.43 40.75
C ILE A 484 5.39 -1.12 40.35
N ARG A 485 4.81 -1.94 41.22
CA ARG A 485 3.51 -2.60 41.01
C ARG A 485 2.42 -1.59 40.70
N LYS A 486 2.27 -0.55 41.53
CA LYS A 486 1.27 0.51 41.34
C LYS A 486 1.43 1.20 39.99
N LEU A 487 2.67 1.52 39.61
CA LEU A 487 2.98 2.16 38.32
C LEU A 487 2.60 1.28 37.13
N PHE A 488 2.96 -0.01 37.14
CA PHE A 488 2.65 -0.94 36.04
C PHE A 488 1.15 -1.23 35.91
N ASN A 489 0.44 -1.40 37.03
CA ASN A 489 -1.01 -1.61 37.02
C ASN A 489 -1.74 -0.37 36.48
N GLN A 490 -1.32 0.84 36.90
CA GLN A 490 -1.86 2.09 36.35
C GLN A 490 -1.55 2.26 34.86
N ALA A 491 -0.33 1.94 34.42
CA ALA A 491 0.08 2.03 33.02
C ALA A 491 -0.72 1.07 32.12
N TYR A 492 -1.00 -0.15 32.61
CA TYR A 492 -1.79 -1.16 31.88
C TYR A 492 -3.30 -0.89 31.92
N GLY A 493 -3.78 -0.14 32.92
CA GLY A 493 -5.20 0.19 33.11
C GLY A 493 -6.01 -0.89 33.82
N GLY A 494 -5.35 -1.73 34.62
CA GLY A 494 -5.99 -2.83 35.34
C GLY A 494 -4.97 -3.63 36.16
N PRO A 495 -5.41 -4.68 36.88
CA PRO A 495 -4.51 -5.54 37.65
C PRO A 495 -3.66 -6.41 36.72
N LEU A 496 -2.42 -5.98 36.43
CA LEU A 496 -1.45 -6.73 35.63
C LEU A 496 -0.55 -7.61 36.54
N LEU A 497 -0.10 -7.03 37.65
CA LEU A 497 0.79 -7.67 38.62
C LEU A 497 0.03 -8.02 39.91
N PRO A 498 0.34 -9.18 40.53
CA PRO A 498 -0.28 -9.65 41.77
C PRO A 498 0.16 -8.84 43.00
N GLU A 499 -0.29 -9.23 44.19
CA GLU A 499 0.11 -8.63 45.47
C GLU A 499 1.64 -8.73 45.71
N PRO A 500 2.25 -7.88 46.56
CA PRO A 500 3.70 -7.68 46.60
C PRO A 500 4.46 -8.94 47.03
N LEU A 501 3.87 -9.74 47.92
CA LEU A 501 4.45 -11.00 48.39
C LEU A 501 4.53 -12.03 47.26
N GLU A 502 3.42 -12.26 46.57
CA GLU A 502 3.38 -13.15 45.39
C GLU A 502 4.24 -12.61 44.24
N LEU A 503 4.30 -11.29 44.08
CA LEU A 503 5.17 -10.64 43.10
C LEU A 503 6.64 -10.95 43.39
N ARG A 504 7.05 -10.92 44.67
CA ARG A 504 8.42 -11.25 45.08
C ARG A 504 8.76 -12.69 44.74
N ASP A 505 7.86 -13.64 45.01
CA ASP A 505 8.06 -15.05 44.67
C ASP A 505 8.20 -15.26 43.15
N LEU A 506 7.37 -14.58 42.36
CA LEU A 506 7.44 -14.64 40.89
C LEU A 506 8.70 -13.99 40.33
N VAL A 507 9.16 -12.89 40.93
CA VAL A 507 10.43 -12.23 40.59
C VAL A 507 11.60 -13.17 40.89
N ASN A 508 11.65 -13.76 42.09
CA ASN A 508 12.67 -14.74 42.48
C ASN A 508 12.69 -15.96 41.54
N GLN A 509 11.53 -16.43 41.09
CA GLN A 509 11.45 -17.50 40.08
C GLN A 509 11.99 -17.06 38.71
N ALA A 510 11.65 -15.85 38.27
CA ALA A 510 12.15 -15.29 37.02
C ALA A 510 13.66 -15.03 37.05
N GLU A 511 14.22 -14.64 38.20
CA GLU A 511 15.66 -14.51 38.42
C GLU A 511 16.40 -15.82 38.19
N ARG A 512 15.89 -16.93 38.73
CA ARG A 512 16.46 -18.27 38.56
C ARG A 512 16.42 -18.77 37.11
N GLN A 513 15.49 -18.25 36.29
CA GLN A 513 15.31 -18.64 34.89
C GLN A 513 16.12 -17.77 33.91
N LEU A 514 16.77 -16.70 34.38
CA LEU A 514 17.59 -15.83 33.53
C LEU A 514 18.97 -16.46 33.25
N PRO A 515 19.38 -16.65 31.98
CA PRO A 515 20.70 -17.18 31.66
C PRO A 515 21.81 -16.19 32.05
N ASP A 516 22.97 -16.69 32.53
CA ASP A 516 24.10 -15.89 33.05
C ASP A 516 24.56 -14.74 32.13
N ASN A 517 24.49 -14.94 30.81
CA ASN A 517 24.88 -13.95 29.80
C ASN A 517 23.85 -12.82 29.58
N THR A 518 22.71 -12.84 30.26
CA THR A 518 21.65 -11.81 30.18
C THR A 518 21.57 -10.89 31.39
N LYS A 519 22.52 -11.04 32.33
CA LYS A 519 22.73 -10.17 33.51
C LYS A 519 23.07 -8.72 33.16
N THR A 520 23.28 -8.41 31.88
CA THR A 520 23.39 -7.03 31.38
C THR A 520 22.32 -6.76 30.32
N PHE A 521 21.71 -5.57 30.32
CA PHE A 521 20.75 -5.08 29.31
C PHE A 521 21.33 -5.00 27.87
N LYS A 522 22.54 -5.55 27.64
CA LYS A 522 23.30 -5.51 26.38
C LYS A 522 22.78 -6.49 25.33
N SER A 523 22.18 -7.63 25.71
CA SER A 523 21.69 -8.63 24.75
C SER A 523 20.18 -8.54 24.54
N ILE A 524 19.77 -7.70 23.58
CA ILE A 524 18.46 -7.83 22.95
C ILE A 524 18.66 -8.81 21.78
N PRO A 525 17.94 -9.94 21.72
CA PRO A 525 17.93 -10.75 20.51
C PRO A 525 17.46 -9.88 19.35
N GLY A 526 18.38 -9.59 18.43
CA GLY A 526 18.05 -8.86 17.21
C GLY A 526 16.99 -9.62 16.40
N TRP A 527 16.25 -8.84 15.61
CA TRP A 527 15.23 -9.25 14.64
C TRP A 527 15.59 -10.50 13.79
N ASP A 528 16.88 -10.80 13.62
CA ASP A 528 17.39 -11.74 12.60
C ASP A 528 17.54 -13.23 12.99
N ARG A 529 17.26 -13.69 14.23
CA ARG A 529 17.47 -15.13 14.54
C ARG A 529 16.34 -16.08 14.12
N LYS A 530 15.16 -15.61 13.69
CA LYS A 530 14.00 -16.51 13.47
C LYS A 530 13.22 -16.37 12.15
N ARG A 531 13.47 -15.39 11.30
CA ARG A 531 12.84 -15.33 9.95
C ARG A 531 13.85 -15.62 8.84
N ARG A 532 14.44 -16.82 8.83
CA ARG A 532 14.65 -17.47 7.53
C ARG A 532 13.27 -17.92 7.10
N ALA A 533 12.74 -17.32 6.04
CA ALA A 533 11.68 -17.94 5.27
C ALA A 533 12.15 -19.38 5.01
N LYS A 534 11.39 -20.37 5.50
CA LYS A 534 11.44 -21.67 4.84
C LYS A 534 11.01 -21.36 3.40
N PRO A 535 11.82 -21.66 2.37
CA PRO A 535 11.25 -21.74 1.04
C PRO A 535 10.15 -22.79 1.14
N PHE A 536 8.90 -22.37 0.99
CA PHE A 536 7.83 -23.33 0.77
C PHE A 536 8.10 -23.92 -0.61
N ILE A 537 8.66 -25.12 -0.61
CA ILE A 537 8.64 -26.04 -1.72
C ILE A 537 7.22 -26.61 -1.75
N MET A 538 6.40 -26.13 -2.68
CA MET A 538 5.63 -26.92 -3.65
C MET A 538 4.80 -25.98 -4.53
#